data_AF-A0A1G0S3A2-F1
#
_entry.id   AF-A0A1G0S3A2-F1
#
_cell.length_a   1.000
_cell.length_b   1.000
_cell.length_c   1.000
_cell.angle_alpha   90.00
_cell.angle_beta   90.00
_cell.angle_gamma   90.00
#
_symmetry.space_group_name_H-M   'P 1'
#
loop_
_entity.id
_entity.type
_entity.pdbx_description
1 polymer ?
#
loop_
_entity_poly.entity_id
_entity_poly.type
_entity_poly.pdbx_seq_one_letter_code
_entity_poly.pdbx_strand_id
1 'polypeptide(L)'
;MQWNQIMSKISPYIVKIETPSGIGTGFLCVYNSDKSLCGVATAYHVVADSDEWEQPIRITHHSSKTTKLFKEPDRFIFRSPKVDSAIVIFPKSDFPFPEELIKLLPSEKPLDIGNEVGWVGFPAIDIYSLCFFSGIISARKETLNAYLIDGVAINGVSGGPVVYSTETECVQIVGIITAYQANRQRGDALPGLSIAQDVSYFHQVIKTINSVDEAKKKKPEIEGKLDEQIHIKTKNG
;
A
#
# COMPACT_ATOMS: atom_id res chain seq x y z
N MET A 1 21.59 -6.47 -5.45
CA MET A 1 20.86 -7.70 -5.02
C MET A 1 20.15 -8.26 -6.25
N GLN A 2 20.13 -9.57 -6.47
CA GLN A 2 19.44 -10.12 -7.65
C GLN A 2 17.92 -10.11 -7.47
N TRP A 3 17.16 -9.95 -8.55
CA TRP A 3 15.70 -9.84 -8.52
C TRP A 3 15.01 -11.04 -7.84
N ASN A 4 15.51 -12.25 -8.04
CA ASN A 4 15.01 -13.45 -7.36
C ASN A 4 15.08 -13.36 -5.82
N GLN A 5 16.14 -12.77 -5.27
CA GLN A 5 16.29 -12.59 -3.83
C GLN A 5 15.35 -11.50 -3.29
N ILE A 6 15.16 -10.44 -4.07
CA ILE A 6 14.19 -9.39 -3.75
C ILE A 6 12.79 -10.00 -3.73
N MET A 7 12.43 -10.80 -4.73
CA MET A 7 11.15 -11.51 -4.81
C MET A 7 10.88 -12.37 -3.59
N SER A 8 11.83 -13.21 -3.16
CA SER A 8 11.68 -14.03 -1.96
C SER A 8 11.41 -13.21 -0.70
N LYS A 9 11.94 -11.98 -0.61
CA LYS A 9 11.70 -11.06 0.51
C LYS A 9 10.34 -10.39 0.45
N ILE A 10 9.87 -10.02 -0.73
CA ILE A 10 8.63 -9.22 -0.87
C ILE A 10 7.36 -10.07 -0.95
N SER A 11 7.43 -11.29 -1.50
CA SER A 11 6.27 -12.16 -1.71
C SER A 11 5.39 -12.38 -0.46
N PRO A 12 5.94 -12.54 0.77
CA PRO A 12 5.14 -12.68 1.99
C PRO A 12 4.32 -11.44 2.40
N TYR A 13 4.48 -10.31 1.70
CA TYR A 13 3.74 -9.08 1.95
C TYR A 13 2.63 -8.85 0.93
N ILE A 14 2.62 -9.63 -0.16
CA ILE A 14 1.77 -9.37 -1.32
C ILE A 14 0.40 -10.01 -1.13
N VAL A 15 -0.63 -9.27 -1.50
CA VAL A 15 -2.00 -9.76 -1.59
C VAL A 15 -2.59 -9.48 -2.96
N LYS A 16 -3.49 -10.37 -3.39
CA LYS A 16 -4.44 -10.09 -4.46
C LYS A 16 -5.66 -9.42 -3.85
N ILE A 17 -6.16 -8.38 -4.51
CA ILE A 17 -7.37 -7.67 -4.12
C ILE A 17 -8.41 -7.90 -5.21
N GLU A 18 -9.60 -8.34 -4.84
CA GLU A 18 -10.72 -8.54 -5.75
C GLU A 18 -11.94 -7.78 -5.23
N THR A 19 -12.54 -6.99 -6.10
CA THR A 19 -13.80 -6.28 -5.88
C THR A 19 -14.84 -6.80 -6.88
N PRO A 20 -16.13 -6.46 -6.73
CA PRO A 20 -17.12 -6.84 -7.73
C PRO A 20 -16.85 -6.27 -9.12
N SER A 21 -16.13 -5.15 -9.23
CA SER A 21 -15.85 -4.47 -10.48
C SER A 21 -14.44 -4.71 -11.03
N GLY A 22 -13.52 -5.28 -10.26
CA GLY A 22 -12.15 -5.43 -10.71
C GLY A 22 -11.24 -6.27 -9.82
N ILE A 23 -9.98 -6.33 -10.25
CA ILE A 23 -8.90 -7.04 -9.58
C ILE A 23 -7.70 -6.10 -9.55
N GLY A 24 -6.97 -6.13 -8.45
CA GLY A 24 -5.69 -5.46 -8.31
C GLY A 24 -4.76 -6.24 -7.39
N THR A 25 -3.65 -5.58 -7.08
CA THR A 25 -2.61 -6.06 -6.20
C THR A 25 -2.49 -5.09 -5.03
N GLY A 26 -2.08 -5.59 -3.87
CA GLY A 26 -1.67 -4.74 -2.77
C GLY A 26 -0.53 -5.36 -1.99
N PHE A 27 -0.01 -4.62 -1.01
CA PHE A 27 1.01 -5.10 -0.10
C PHE A 27 0.81 -4.56 1.31
N LEU A 28 1.18 -5.34 2.33
CA LEU A 28 1.20 -4.88 3.71
C LEU A 28 2.20 -3.71 3.87
N CYS A 29 1.71 -2.57 4.35
CA CYS A 29 2.52 -1.35 4.50
C CYS A 29 2.47 -0.72 5.89
N VAL A 30 1.54 -1.12 6.76
CA VAL A 30 1.38 -0.52 8.09
C VAL A 30 0.79 -1.50 9.09
N TYR A 31 1.20 -1.34 10.33
CA TYR A 31 0.54 -1.86 11.52
C TYR A 31 0.16 -0.69 12.42
N ASN A 32 -0.90 -0.84 13.21
CA ASN A 32 -1.07 0.01 14.37
C ASN A 32 -0.10 -0.41 15.50
N SER A 33 -0.05 0.36 16.57
CA SER A 33 0.95 0.25 17.64
C SER A 33 0.98 -1.10 18.36
N ASP A 34 -0.17 -1.74 18.56
CA ASP A 34 -0.28 -3.06 19.19
C ASP A 34 -0.37 -4.21 18.17
N LYS A 35 -0.27 -3.88 16.88
CA LYS A 35 -0.39 -4.79 15.74
C LYS A 35 -1.72 -5.56 15.69
N SER A 36 -2.77 -5.11 16.37
CA SER A 36 -4.11 -5.70 16.23
C SER A 36 -4.73 -5.42 14.86
N LEU A 37 -4.36 -4.29 14.24
CA LEU A 37 -4.78 -3.88 12.91
C LEU A 37 -3.58 -3.83 11.96
N CYS A 38 -3.81 -4.19 10.71
CA CYS A 38 -2.84 -4.02 9.64
C CYS A 38 -3.48 -3.27 8.45
N GLY A 39 -2.62 -2.71 7.61
CA GLY A 39 -3.02 -1.98 6.42
C GLY A 39 -2.31 -2.46 5.18
N VAL A 40 -3.09 -2.72 4.13
CA VAL A 40 -2.59 -3.05 2.80
C VAL A 40 -2.72 -1.83 1.89
N ALA A 41 -1.61 -1.37 1.33
CA ALA A 41 -1.59 -0.34 0.30
C ALA A 41 -1.97 -0.92 -1.07
N THR A 42 -2.70 -0.14 -1.85
CA THR A 42 -3.11 -0.44 -3.22
C THR A 42 -3.46 0.84 -3.98
N ALA A 43 -3.80 0.73 -5.28
CA ALA A 43 -4.29 1.85 -6.07
C ALA A 43 -5.76 2.14 -5.70
N TYR A 44 -6.15 3.41 -5.65
CA TYR A 44 -7.51 3.78 -5.25
C TYR A 44 -8.55 3.21 -6.21
N HIS A 45 -8.34 3.29 -7.53
CA HIS A 45 -9.30 2.78 -8.51
C HIS A 45 -9.58 1.28 -8.39
N VAL A 46 -8.70 0.50 -7.75
CA VAL A 46 -8.95 -0.93 -7.47
C VAL A 46 -10.08 -1.11 -6.47
N VAL A 47 -10.19 -0.19 -5.51
CA VAL A 47 -11.14 -0.26 -4.38
C VAL A 47 -12.21 0.83 -4.41
N ALA A 48 -12.15 1.77 -5.36
CA ALA A 48 -13.02 2.94 -5.44
C ALA A 48 -14.50 2.56 -5.42
N ASP A 49 -14.94 1.64 -6.29
CA ASP A 49 -16.33 1.22 -6.33
C ASP A 49 -16.77 0.53 -5.02
N SER A 50 -15.88 -0.25 -4.40
CA SER A 50 -16.18 -0.92 -3.13
C SER A 50 -16.25 0.03 -1.94
N ASP A 51 -15.57 1.16 -2.05
CA ASP A 51 -15.60 2.23 -1.06
C ASP A 51 -16.83 3.12 -1.25
N GLU A 52 -17.14 3.52 -2.49
CA GLU A 52 -18.28 4.39 -2.82
C GLU A 52 -19.64 3.70 -2.65
N TRP A 53 -19.72 2.41 -2.95
CA TRP A 53 -20.95 1.62 -2.91
C TRP A 53 -21.00 0.61 -1.76
N GLU A 54 -20.07 0.73 -0.80
CA GLU A 54 -20.01 -0.13 0.39
C GLU A 54 -19.93 -1.64 0.07
N GLN A 55 -19.44 -1.99 -1.13
CA GLN A 55 -19.39 -3.37 -1.60
C GLN A 55 -18.25 -4.15 -0.92
N PRO A 56 -18.34 -5.48 -0.79
CA PRO A 56 -17.29 -6.26 -0.15
C PRO A 56 -15.99 -6.30 -0.95
N ILE A 57 -14.85 -6.38 -0.25
CA ILE A 57 -13.52 -6.56 -0.84
C ILE A 57 -12.98 -7.93 -0.42
N ARG A 58 -12.56 -8.75 -1.38
CA ARG A 58 -11.85 -10.00 -1.11
C ARG A 58 -10.35 -9.76 -1.17
N ILE A 59 -9.64 -10.20 -0.13
CA ILE A 59 -8.17 -10.12 -0.08
C ILE A 59 -7.63 -11.54 0.05
N THR A 60 -6.69 -11.90 -0.82
CA THR A 60 -6.02 -13.20 -0.85
C THR A 60 -4.52 -13.00 -0.65
N HIS A 61 -3.98 -13.51 0.44
CA HIS A 61 -2.56 -13.46 0.71
C HIS A 61 -1.78 -14.43 -0.18
N HIS A 62 -0.76 -13.93 -0.87
CA HIS A 62 -0.06 -14.69 -1.90
C HIS A 62 0.64 -15.93 -1.35
N SER A 63 1.42 -15.79 -0.27
CA SER A 63 2.26 -16.88 0.21
C SER A 63 1.48 -17.98 0.92
N SER A 64 0.48 -17.64 1.74
CA SER A 64 -0.31 -18.64 2.47
C SER A 64 -1.58 -19.10 1.74
N LYS A 65 -1.99 -18.38 0.68
CA LYS A 65 -3.27 -18.55 -0.02
C LYS A 65 -4.51 -18.29 0.87
N THR A 66 -4.31 -17.79 2.09
CA THR A 66 -5.40 -17.37 2.99
C THR A 66 -6.22 -16.30 2.31
N THR A 67 -7.53 -16.47 2.31
CA THR A 67 -8.47 -15.57 1.65
C THR A 67 -9.52 -15.12 2.65
N LYS A 68 -9.81 -13.81 2.71
CA LYS A 68 -10.89 -13.27 3.52
C LYS A 68 -11.72 -12.26 2.73
N LEU A 69 -13.03 -12.31 2.94
CA LEU A 69 -13.99 -11.34 2.41
C LEU A 69 -14.30 -10.33 3.51
N PHE A 70 -13.95 -9.07 3.29
CA PHE A 70 -14.26 -7.97 4.19
C PHE A 70 -15.50 -7.26 3.71
N LYS A 71 -16.55 -7.23 4.53
CA LYS A 71 -17.69 -6.33 4.30
C LYS A 71 -17.32 -4.91 4.75
N GLU A 72 -18.14 -3.93 4.42
CA GLU A 72 -17.91 -2.53 4.80
C GLU A 72 -17.57 -2.35 6.29
N PRO A 73 -18.34 -2.89 7.26
CA PRO A 73 -18.07 -2.64 8.67
C PRO A 73 -16.82 -3.35 9.21
N ASP A 74 -16.25 -4.29 8.44
CA ASP A 74 -15.09 -5.08 8.83
C ASP A 74 -13.76 -4.44 8.40
N ARG A 75 -13.81 -3.30 7.70
CA ARG A 75 -12.64 -2.63 7.13
C ARG A 75 -12.77 -1.11 7.18
N PHE A 76 -11.65 -0.43 6.98
CA PHE A 76 -11.63 1.01 6.76
C PHE A 76 -10.70 1.35 5.59
N ILE A 77 -11.04 2.33 4.76
CA ILE A 77 -10.23 2.71 3.59
C ILE A 77 -9.75 4.15 3.75
N PHE A 78 -8.44 4.32 3.93
CA PHE A 78 -7.80 5.61 3.69
C PHE A 78 -7.61 5.76 2.18
N ARG A 79 -8.17 6.81 1.59
CA ARG A 79 -8.10 7.06 0.14
C ARG A 79 -7.56 8.43 -0.23
N SER A 80 -6.92 8.50 -1.38
CA SER A 80 -6.59 9.75 -2.06
C SER A 80 -6.83 9.62 -3.58
N PRO A 81 -8.03 10.01 -4.05
CA PRO A 81 -8.36 9.96 -5.47
C PRO A 81 -7.41 10.81 -6.34
N LYS A 82 -6.85 11.89 -5.79
CA LYS A 82 -5.92 12.79 -6.50
C LYS A 82 -4.65 12.09 -6.99
N VAL A 83 -4.12 11.16 -6.21
CA VAL A 83 -2.89 10.43 -6.52
C VAL A 83 -3.15 8.94 -6.78
N ASP A 84 -4.42 8.54 -6.83
CA ASP A 84 -4.84 7.16 -7.06
C ASP A 84 -4.23 6.14 -6.07
N SER A 85 -4.17 6.50 -4.79
CA SER A 85 -3.63 5.65 -3.73
C SER A 85 -4.64 5.38 -2.63
N ALA A 86 -4.62 4.17 -2.07
CA ALA A 86 -5.44 3.78 -0.94
C ALA A 86 -4.71 2.83 0.03
N ILE A 87 -5.15 2.79 1.28
CA ILE A 87 -4.78 1.77 2.27
C ILE A 87 -6.07 1.19 2.85
N VAL A 88 -6.22 -0.13 2.74
CA VAL A 88 -7.33 -0.88 3.36
C VAL A 88 -6.86 -1.42 4.71
N ILE A 89 -7.51 -1.00 5.79
CA ILE A 89 -7.23 -1.39 7.18
C ILE A 89 -8.22 -2.48 7.62
N PHE A 90 -7.71 -3.53 8.27
CA PHE A 90 -8.49 -4.65 8.80
C PHE A 90 -7.72 -5.39 9.92
N PRO A 91 -8.35 -6.33 10.65
CA PRO A 91 -7.67 -7.08 11.71
C PRO A 91 -6.48 -7.91 11.23
N LYS A 92 -5.32 -7.80 11.90
CA LYS A 92 -4.10 -8.57 11.54
C LYS A 92 -4.31 -10.07 11.62
N SER A 93 -5.11 -10.53 12.58
CA SER A 93 -5.37 -11.97 12.85
C SER A 93 -5.85 -12.76 11.62
N ASP A 94 -6.31 -12.06 10.60
CA ASP A 94 -6.87 -12.65 9.39
C ASP A 94 -5.82 -13.18 8.42
N PHE A 95 -4.55 -12.76 8.57
CA PHE A 95 -3.48 -13.15 7.67
C PHE A 95 -2.16 -13.41 8.39
N PRO A 96 -1.37 -14.40 7.94
CA PRO A 96 -0.06 -14.71 8.50
C PRO A 96 1.02 -13.76 7.95
N PHE A 97 0.81 -12.46 8.09
CA PHE A 97 1.77 -11.47 7.61
C PHE A 97 3.05 -11.42 8.48
N PRO A 98 4.20 -11.07 7.87
CA PRO A 98 5.45 -10.84 8.60
C PRO A 98 5.34 -9.77 9.69
N GLU A 99 6.10 -9.91 10.76
CA GLU A 99 6.08 -8.99 11.90
C GLU A 99 6.76 -7.65 11.65
N GLU A 100 7.75 -7.64 10.77
CA GLU A 100 8.45 -6.43 10.32
C GLU A 100 7.83 -5.96 9.00
N LEU A 101 7.92 -4.66 8.74
CA LEU A 101 7.45 -4.07 7.49
C LEU A 101 8.62 -3.83 6.54
N ILE A 102 8.38 -3.94 5.23
CA ILE A 102 9.33 -3.42 4.25
C ILE A 102 9.33 -1.90 4.34
N LYS A 103 10.52 -1.30 4.38
CA LYS A 103 10.66 0.15 4.48
C LYS A 103 10.12 0.82 3.22
N LEU A 104 9.33 1.87 3.42
CA LEU A 104 9.00 2.80 2.35
C LEU A 104 10.20 3.74 2.10
N LEU A 105 10.44 4.09 0.84
CA LEU A 105 11.43 5.09 0.47
C LEU A 105 11.12 6.42 1.19
N PRO A 106 12.10 7.13 1.76
CA PRO A 106 11.87 8.47 2.30
C PRO A 106 11.31 9.42 1.23
N SER A 107 10.26 10.18 1.56
CA SER A 107 9.57 11.04 0.59
C SER A 107 10.46 12.19 0.08
N GLU A 108 11.45 12.56 0.88
CA GLU A 108 12.42 13.64 0.66
C GLU A 108 13.59 13.20 -0.23
N LYS A 109 13.68 11.90 -0.55
CA LYS A 109 14.76 11.30 -1.36
C LYS A 109 14.17 10.46 -2.48
N PRO A 110 13.53 11.10 -3.48
CA PRO A 110 13.04 10.39 -4.66
C PRO A 110 14.19 9.75 -5.43
N LEU A 111 13.89 8.72 -6.21
CA LEU A 111 14.86 8.11 -7.10
C LEU A 111 15.10 8.96 -8.34
N ASP A 112 16.36 8.99 -8.77
CA ASP A 112 16.78 9.66 -10.01
C ASP A 112 16.38 8.85 -11.26
N ILE A 113 16.28 9.56 -12.38
CA ILE A 113 16.14 8.96 -13.71
C ILE A 113 17.31 8.00 -13.98
N GLY A 114 17.00 6.84 -14.56
CA GLY A 114 17.98 5.80 -14.87
C GLY A 114 18.11 4.71 -13.80
N ASN A 115 17.49 4.87 -12.62
CA ASN A 115 17.44 3.78 -11.64
C ASN A 115 16.55 2.63 -12.13
N GLU A 116 17.05 1.41 -11.99
CA GLU A 116 16.27 0.19 -12.24
C GLU A 116 15.33 -0.10 -11.06
N VAL A 117 14.10 -0.45 -11.37
CA VAL A 117 13.06 -0.81 -10.39
C VAL A 117 12.32 -2.06 -10.84
N GLY A 118 11.76 -2.78 -9.88
CA GLY A 118 10.94 -3.96 -10.10
C GLY A 118 9.54 -3.76 -9.54
N TRP A 119 8.55 -4.51 -10.02
CA TRP A 119 7.23 -4.57 -9.40
C TRP A 119 6.60 -5.92 -9.61
N VAL A 120 5.55 -6.18 -8.83
CA VAL A 120 4.83 -7.45 -8.86
C VAL A 120 3.34 -7.22 -8.85
N GLY A 121 2.60 -8.17 -9.42
CA GLY A 121 1.15 -8.17 -9.32
C GLY A 121 0.48 -9.36 -9.99
N PHE A 122 -0.84 -9.33 -10.01
CA PHE A 122 -1.70 -10.38 -10.58
C PHE A 122 -2.32 -9.88 -11.89
N PRO A 123 -1.61 -9.95 -13.01
CA PRO A 123 -2.08 -9.40 -14.26
C PRO A 123 -3.31 -10.17 -14.78
N ALA A 124 -4.20 -9.49 -15.48
CA ALA A 124 -5.45 -10.07 -16.00
C ALA A 124 -5.22 -11.23 -17.00
N ILE A 125 -4.03 -11.30 -17.59
CA ILE A 125 -3.63 -12.42 -18.46
C ILE A 125 -3.35 -13.71 -17.69
N ASP A 126 -3.03 -13.63 -16.39
CA ASP A 126 -2.90 -14.76 -15.47
C ASP A 126 -3.20 -14.29 -14.03
N ILE A 127 -4.47 -14.32 -13.68
CA ILE A 127 -4.99 -13.77 -12.41
C ILE A 127 -4.62 -14.58 -11.16
N TYR A 128 -3.98 -15.74 -11.31
CA TYR A 128 -3.62 -16.62 -10.20
C TYR A 128 -2.10 -16.67 -9.94
N SER A 129 -1.30 -16.25 -10.91
CA SER A 129 0.15 -16.15 -10.79
C SER A 129 0.57 -14.77 -10.32
N LEU A 130 1.49 -14.72 -9.35
CA LEU A 130 2.20 -13.49 -9.04
C LEU A 130 3.29 -13.30 -10.08
N CYS A 131 3.11 -12.32 -10.96
CA CYS A 131 4.09 -12.00 -12.00
C CYS A 131 5.05 -10.92 -11.52
N PHE A 132 6.31 -11.06 -11.89
CA PHE A 132 7.35 -10.05 -11.69
C PHE A 132 7.63 -9.32 -13.00
N PHE A 133 7.88 -8.02 -12.88
CA PHE A 133 8.24 -7.14 -13.97
C PHE A 133 9.37 -6.21 -13.50
N SER A 134 10.18 -5.72 -14.43
CA SER A 134 11.19 -4.69 -14.16
C SER A 134 11.28 -3.68 -15.28
N GLY A 135 11.92 -2.56 -14.98
CA GLY A 135 12.08 -1.44 -15.89
C GLY A 135 13.00 -0.37 -15.32
N ILE A 136 13.15 0.71 -16.07
CA ILE A 136 14.01 1.85 -15.70
C ILE A 136 13.14 3.09 -15.54
N ILE A 137 13.41 3.88 -14.49
CA ILE A 137 12.77 5.19 -14.31
C ILE A 137 13.19 6.09 -15.47
N SER A 138 12.24 6.42 -16.35
CA SER A 138 12.45 7.27 -17.52
C SER A 138 12.27 8.75 -17.20
N ALA A 139 11.35 9.08 -16.28
CA ALA A 139 11.09 10.45 -15.88
C ALA A 139 10.37 10.52 -14.53
N ARG A 140 10.35 11.71 -13.92
CA ARG A 140 9.56 12.01 -12.72
C ARG A 140 8.53 13.11 -13.03
N LYS A 141 7.29 12.88 -12.63
CA LYS A 141 6.19 13.85 -12.67
C LYS A 141 6.09 14.53 -11.31
N GLU A 142 6.86 15.60 -11.11
CA GLU A 142 6.95 16.34 -9.83
C GLU A 142 5.59 16.79 -9.30
N THR A 143 4.69 17.25 -10.16
CA THR A 143 3.37 17.76 -9.75
C THR A 143 2.45 16.69 -9.18
N LEU A 144 2.69 15.42 -9.53
CA LEU A 144 1.90 14.27 -9.11
C LEU A 144 2.67 13.35 -8.17
N ASN A 145 3.94 13.64 -7.88
CA ASN A 145 4.84 12.74 -7.17
C ASN A 145 4.83 11.32 -7.75
N ALA A 146 4.94 11.19 -9.07
CA ALA A 146 4.87 9.91 -9.76
C ALA A 146 6.10 9.65 -10.63
N TYR A 147 6.47 8.38 -10.79
CA TYR A 147 7.52 7.93 -11.69
C TYR A 147 6.90 7.44 -13.01
N LEU A 148 7.57 7.76 -14.11
CA LEU A 148 7.35 7.10 -15.40
C LEU A 148 8.44 6.05 -15.57
N ILE A 149 8.03 4.81 -15.84
CA ILE A 149 8.91 3.65 -15.93
C ILE A 149 8.76 3.04 -17.32
N ASP A 150 9.88 2.81 -17.99
CA ASP A 150 9.93 2.03 -19.22
C ASP A 150 9.79 0.54 -18.85
N GLY A 151 8.58 0.03 -18.99
CA GLY A 151 8.23 -1.32 -18.59
C GLY A 151 6.74 -1.61 -18.67
N VAL A 152 6.38 -2.87 -18.40
CA VAL A 152 5.04 -3.42 -18.64
C VAL A 152 4.09 -3.22 -17.46
N ALA A 153 2.97 -2.55 -17.70
CA ALA A 153 1.83 -2.57 -16.79
C ALA A 153 0.60 -3.15 -17.51
N ILE A 154 -0.01 -4.14 -16.88
CA ILE A 154 -1.19 -4.85 -17.37
C ILE A 154 -2.28 -4.71 -16.30
N ASN A 155 -3.54 -4.56 -16.70
CA ASN A 155 -4.66 -4.54 -15.75
C ASN A 155 -4.52 -5.68 -14.73
N GLY A 156 -4.77 -5.39 -13.45
CA GLY A 156 -4.57 -6.33 -12.34
C GLY A 156 -3.24 -6.16 -11.57
N VAL A 157 -2.21 -5.57 -12.19
CA VAL A 157 -0.98 -5.19 -11.46
C VAL A 157 -1.13 -3.89 -10.67
N SER A 158 -2.20 -3.12 -10.90
CA SER A 158 -2.50 -1.89 -10.18
C SER A 158 -2.48 -2.10 -8.66
N GLY A 159 -1.83 -1.19 -7.94
CA GLY A 159 -1.57 -1.27 -6.50
C GLY A 159 -0.40 -2.17 -6.12
N GLY A 160 0.20 -2.89 -7.08
CA GLY A 160 1.38 -3.71 -6.87
C GLY A 160 2.59 -2.85 -6.46
N PRO A 161 3.38 -3.29 -5.46
CA PRO A 161 4.50 -2.50 -4.97
C PRO A 161 5.59 -2.38 -6.04
N VAL A 162 6.07 -1.17 -6.23
CA VAL A 162 7.31 -0.89 -6.95
C VAL A 162 8.44 -0.91 -5.94
N VAL A 163 9.49 -1.67 -6.23
CA VAL A 163 10.59 -1.94 -5.32
C VAL A 163 11.92 -1.53 -5.93
N TYR A 164 12.79 -1.06 -5.04
CA TYR A 164 14.16 -0.69 -5.33
C TYR A 164 15.05 -1.31 -4.27
N SER A 165 16.29 -1.62 -4.65
CA SER A 165 17.26 -2.14 -3.70
C SER A 165 18.67 -1.75 -4.06
N THR A 166 19.41 -1.27 -3.08
CA THR A 166 20.86 -1.06 -3.15
C THR A 166 21.58 -2.06 -2.26
N GLU A 167 22.90 -2.16 -2.39
CA GLU A 167 23.72 -2.97 -1.49
C GLU A 167 23.66 -2.46 -0.04
N THR A 168 23.44 -1.16 0.15
CA THR A 168 23.47 -0.49 1.44
C THR A 168 22.10 -0.41 2.13
N GLU A 169 21.00 -0.22 1.38
CA GLU A 169 19.69 0.12 1.95
C GLU A 169 18.66 -1.03 1.92
N CYS A 170 19.10 -2.26 1.64
CA CYS A 170 18.21 -3.43 1.52
C CYS A 170 17.05 -3.17 0.53
N VAL A 171 15.92 -3.88 0.65
CA VAL A 171 14.75 -3.69 -0.23
C VAL A 171 13.86 -2.58 0.35
N GLN A 172 13.47 -1.64 -0.51
CA GLN A 172 12.56 -0.54 -0.19
C GLN A 172 11.39 -0.51 -1.18
N ILE A 173 10.22 -0.09 -0.71
CA ILE A 173 9.07 0.21 -1.57
C ILE A 173 9.14 1.67 -1.98
N VAL A 174 9.12 1.95 -3.28
CA VAL A 174 9.22 3.30 -3.83
C VAL A 174 7.88 3.86 -4.29
N GLY A 175 6.90 2.99 -4.48
CA GLY A 175 5.56 3.38 -4.91
C GLY A 175 4.66 2.19 -5.21
N ILE A 176 3.56 2.46 -5.90
CA ILE A 176 2.64 1.46 -6.44
C ILE A 176 2.38 1.72 -7.92
N ILE A 177 2.18 0.66 -8.72
CA ILE A 177 1.70 0.82 -10.09
C ILE A 177 0.27 1.34 -10.09
N THR A 178 -0.02 2.40 -10.85
CA THR A 178 -1.38 2.97 -10.95
C THR A 178 -1.93 2.93 -12.36
N ALA A 179 -1.09 3.08 -13.39
CA ALA A 179 -1.57 3.13 -14.77
C ALA A 179 -0.50 2.75 -15.80
N TYR A 180 -0.94 2.50 -17.04
CA TYR A 180 -0.09 2.44 -18.22
C TYR A 180 -0.47 3.56 -19.19
N GLN A 181 0.47 4.44 -19.49
CA GLN A 181 0.28 5.54 -20.42
C GLN A 181 0.78 5.15 -21.81
N ALA A 182 -0.08 4.48 -22.58
CA ALA A 182 0.20 4.10 -23.97
C ALA A 182 0.41 5.33 -24.87
N ASN A 183 1.36 5.24 -25.81
CA ASN A 183 1.50 6.24 -26.86
C ASN A 183 0.42 5.98 -27.94
N ARG A 184 -0.45 6.98 -28.18
CA ARG A 184 -1.57 6.87 -29.12
C ARG A 184 -1.44 7.80 -30.33
N GLN A 185 -0.23 8.26 -30.67
CA GLN A 185 -0.02 9.03 -31.89
C GLN A 185 -0.42 8.17 -33.11
N ARG A 186 -1.63 8.42 -33.66
CA ARG A 186 -2.25 7.79 -34.85
C ARG A 186 -3.21 6.60 -34.63
N GLY A 187 -3.74 6.41 -33.42
CA GLY A 187 -4.82 5.44 -33.18
C GLY A 187 -4.37 4.00 -32.92
N ASP A 188 -3.15 3.65 -33.32
CA ASP A 188 -2.48 2.44 -32.85
C ASP A 188 -1.98 2.61 -31.41
N ALA A 189 -2.01 1.53 -30.63
CA ALA A 189 -1.40 1.49 -29.31
C ALA A 189 0.10 1.18 -29.45
N LEU A 190 0.93 2.21 -29.46
CA LEU A 190 2.39 2.09 -29.41
C LEU A 190 2.87 1.92 -27.96
N PRO A 191 4.09 1.38 -27.76
CA PRO A 191 4.70 1.30 -26.44
C PRO A 191 4.65 2.65 -25.72
N GLY A 192 4.29 2.58 -24.45
CA GLY A 192 4.17 3.71 -23.53
C GLY A 192 4.89 3.43 -22.22
N LEU A 193 4.57 4.24 -21.21
CA LEU A 193 5.25 4.21 -19.92
C LEU A 193 4.30 3.76 -18.82
N SER A 194 4.79 2.89 -17.95
CA SER A 194 4.12 2.58 -16.69
C SER A 194 4.20 3.78 -15.75
N ILE A 195 3.13 4.02 -15.00
CA ILE A 195 3.08 5.07 -13.97
C ILE A 195 3.11 4.39 -12.61
N ALA A 196 4.06 4.81 -11.79
CA ALA A 196 4.12 4.44 -10.38
C ALA A 196 3.89 5.67 -9.51
N GLN A 197 2.85 5.64 -8.68
CA GLN A 197 2.63 6.67 -7.66
C GLN A 197 3.58 6.44 -6.49
N ASP A 198 4.25 7.49 -6.01
CA ASP A 198 5.17 7.36 -4.88
C ASP A 198 4.50 7.04 -3.54
N VAL A 199 5.32 6.78 -2.53
CA VAL A 199 4.89 6.42 -1.17
C VAL A 199 4.46 7.60 -0.30
N SER A 200 4.46 8.83 -0.80
CA SER A 200 4.20 10.04 0.00
C SER A 200 2.85 9.97 0.74
N TYR A 201 1.81 9.49 0.08
CA TYR A 201 0.50 9.33 0.69
C TYR A 201 0.50 8.28 1.82
N PHE A 202 1.24 7.19 1.66
CA PHE A 202 1.31 6.14 2.68
C PHE A 202 2.02 6.62 3.95
N HIS A 203 3.09 7.41 3.81
CA HIS A 203 3.73 8.07 4.96
C HIS A 203 2.76 8.96 5.74
N GLN A 204 1.89 9.71 5.04
CA GLN A 204 0.87 10.54 5.68
C GLN A 204 -0.12 9.70 6.48
N VAL A 205 -0.64 8.62 5.89
CA VAL A 205 -1.60 7.72 6.58
C VAL A 205 -0.95 7.02 7.77
N ILE A 206 0.29 6.53 7.63
CA ILE A 206 1.05 5.91 8.74
C ILE A 206 1.18 6.90 9.91
N LYS A 207 1.51 8.17 9.62
CA LYS A 207 1.57 9.22 10.64
C LYS A 207 0.22 9.44 11.32
N THR A 208 -0.88 9.44 10.56
CA THR A 208 -2.24 9.55 11.12
C THR A 208 -2.57 8.38 12.05
N ILE A 209 -2.29 7.14 11.65
CA ILE A 209 -2.53 5.94 12.46
C ILE A 209 -1.73 6.03 13.78
N ASN A 210 -0.44 6.35 13.69
CA ASN A 210 0.41 6.50 14.87
C ASN A 210 -0.11 7.59 15.82
N SER A 211 -0.57 8.73 15.28
CA SER A 211 -1.13 9.81 16.08
C SER A 211 -2.41 9.40 16.82
N VAL A 212 -3.28 8.61 16.18
CA VAL A 212 -4.50 8.08 16.82
C VAL A 212 -4.14 7.12 17.96
N ASP A 213 -3.15 6.26 17.76
CA ASP A 213 -2.71 5.33 18.80
C ASP A 213 -2.09 6.05 20.01
N GLU A 214 -1.28 7.08 19.77
CA GLU A 214 -0.74 7.91 20.84
C GLU A 214 -1.84 8.60 21.65
N ALA A 215 -2.88 9.11 20.97
CA ALA A 215 -4.02 9.72 21.64
C ALA A 215 -4.79 8.69 22.49
N LYS A 216 -5.00 7.46 21.99
CA LYS A 216 -5.63 6.37 22.75
C LYS A 216 -4.83 5.99 23.99
N LYS A 217 -3.49 5.93 23.90
CA LYS A 217 -2.61 5.63 25.03
C LYS A 217 -2.66 6.70 26.13
N LYS A 218 -2.84 7.97 25.77
CA LYS A 218 -2.92 9.09 26.74
C LYS A 218 -4.29 9.22 27.42
N LYS A 219 -5.36 8.68 26.83
CA LYS A 219 -6.72 8.77 27.39
C LYS A 219 -6.84 8.19 28.82
N PRO A 220 -6.32 6.97 29.13
CA PRO A 220 -6.34 6.46 30.50
C PRO A 220 -5.50 7.29 31.48
N GLU A 221 -4.39 7.90 31.04
CA GLU A 221 -3.57 8.78 31.90
C GLU A 221 -4.29 10.08 32.26
N ILE A 222 -5.10 10.59 31.33
CA ILE A 222 -5.91 11.80 31.54
C ILE A 222 -7.09 11.47 32.45
N GLU A 223 -7.80 10.37 32.20
CA GLU A 223 -8.91 9.90 33.04
C GLU A 223 -8.43 9.60 34.48
N GLY A 224 -7.29 8.92 34.64
CA GLY A 224 -6.70 8.66 35.97
C GLY A 224 -6.30 9.94 36.73
N LYS A 225 -5.76 10.95 36.05
CA LYS A 225 -5.43 12.26 36.67
C LYS A 225 -6.68 13.06 37.03
N LEU A 226 -7.76 12.94 36.25
CA LEU A 226 -9.05 13.56 36.56
C LEU A 226 -9.69 12.91 37.79
N ASP A 227 -9.65 11.58 37.89
CA ASP A 227 -10.18 10.83 39.03
C ASP A 227 -9.41 11.13 40.32
N GLU A 228 -8.08 11.25 40.27
CA GLU A 228 -7.27 11.69 41.42
C GLU A 228 -7.61 13.12 41.87
N GLN A 229 -7.80 14.05 40.93
CA GLN A 229 -8.17 15.44 41.26
C GLN A 229 -9.59 15.55 41.85
N ILE A 230 -10.53 14.72 41.39
CA ILE A 230 -11.88 14.64 41.94
C ILE A 230 -11.84 14.05 43.36
N HIS A 231 -11.03 13.01 43.59
CA HIS A 231 -10.89 12.36 44.90
C HIS A 231 -10.22 13.26 45.96
N ILE A 232 -9.26 14.09 45.57
CA ILE A 232 -8.62 15.08 46.46
C ILE A 232 -9.62 16.18 46.87
N LYS A 233 -10.49 16.63 45.96
CA LYS A 233 -11.50 17.65 46.27
C LYS A 233 -12.64 17.14 47.17
N THR A 234 -12.92 15.84 47.18
CA THR A 234 -13.99 15.25 48.02
C THR A 234 -13.54 14.88 49.43
N LYS A 235 -12.24 14.79 49.71
CA LYS A 235 -11.71 14.55 51.07
C LYS A 235 -11.49 15.81 51.91
N ASN A 236 -11.49 16.98 51.27
CA ASN A 236 -11.18 18.28 51.89
C ASN A 236 -12.41 19.20 52.03
N GLY A 237 -13.63 18.67 51.85
CA GLY A 237 -14.90 19.37 52.11
C GLY A 237 -15.78 18.55 53.04
#